data_AF-A0A1Z8X7M0-F1
#
_entry.id   AF-A0A1Z8X7M0-F1
#
_cell.length_a   1.000
_cell.length_b   1.000
_cell.length_c   1.000
_cell.angle_alpha   90.00
_cell.angle_beta   90.00
_cell.angle_gamma   90.00
#
_symmetry.space_group_name_H-M   'P 1'
#
loop_
_entity.id
_entity.type
_entity.pdbx_description
1 polymer ?
#
loop_
_entity_poly.entity_id
_entity_poly.type
_entity_poly.pdbx_seq_one_letter_code
_entity_poly.pdbx_strand_id
1 'polypeptide(L)'
;MKKVIYTTIFGGYDNLVEPHYKPEGWDFICFTDVDLKSDTWKIVKKPLVYTDNTRTAKRFKVLPHEYLDKYDYSIFIDGNMTIRNNPDDLIDKYLSNSNVAFFDHSQNILDSNNCAYKEADYIFYLGQKNNGNYKDNPVLIQNQMNRYKKEKYPENNGLITGMVILRKHNKTDCKKVMSKWWEEIKYNSKRDQLSFNYSAWKTGVKFNYMDGDSRDNKYFISLGKHTGKNKKDNGLKYEPISLDYFLRMELQKGGGGKEMVTNNHTLNTIEDVVNYYSDVNNLEEQKSKLNPSNWQYFNCMTAGFKKDVGDHHELGWDNMTEEYYSNLKDMSDDEIEKFLKENPVEFDNGFIRHSYHRACAMIGRLINGDKYIPFYMKKKQIYNEPRKKDGIQRRFPLFNRIKCLKLVDELKIPRGEFTICQSGILALMGIRENDDLDIIISSEARKQLFNDNQQFMRFNGVEIFETNKSKFMYFDAQGDDDLIDNYSFQVDGYNFLEPRFYFSRKNKKTEKDFKDWNGIREFFERENHKGYPFNKLSDEQLGKQFV
;
A
#
# COMPACT_ATOMS: atom_id res chain seq x y z
N MET A 1 28.05 20.12 -15.02
CA MET A 1 27.25 18.92 -15.32
C MET A 1 26.76 18.35 -14.00
N LYS A 2 25.46 18.02 -13.89
CA LYS A 2 24.87 17.45 -12.67
C LYS A 2 24.84 15.92 -12.77
N LYS A 3 25.42 15.24 -11.78
CA LYS A 3 25.57 13.78 -11.76
C LYS A 3 24.88 13.21 -10.51
N VAL A 4 24.21 12.06 -10.63
CA VAL A 4 23.52 11.42 -9.50
C VAL A 4 23.79 9.92 -9.45
N ILE A 5 24.11 9.42 -8.26
CA ILE A 5 24.07 7.99 -7.94
C ILE A 5 22.77 7.73 -7.20
N TYR A 6 22.00 6.73 -7.64
CA TYR A 6 20.72 6.47 -7.02
C TYR A 6 20.41 4.98 -6.85
N THR A 7 19.59 4.69 -5.85
CA THR A 7 19.09 3.34 -5.55
C THR A 7 17.60 3.35 -5.25
N THR A 8 16.98 2.18 -5.24
CA THR A 8 15.54 2.00 -5.02
C THR A 8 15.32 0.86 -4.03
N ILE A 9 14.71 1.16 -2.87
CA ILE A 9 14.48 0.20 -1.79
C ILE A 9 13.02 0.27 -1.38
N PHE A 10 12.23 -0.74 -1.78
CA PHE A 10 10.79 -0.78 -1.52
C PHE A 10 10.38 -2.05 -0.77
N GLY A 11 9.36 -1.95 0.07
CA GLY A 11 8.76 -3.11 0.74
C GLY A 11 9.69 -3.78 1.74
N GLY A 12 10.67 -3.06 2.26
CA GLY A 12 11.72 -3.58 3.13
C GLY A 12 12.63 -4.61 2.47
N TYR A 13 12.79 -4.58 1.13
CA TYR A 13 13.59 -5.58 0.37
C TYR A 13 15.08 -5.56 0.72
N ASP A 14 15.62 -4.39 1.04
CA ASP A 14 17.00 -4.16 1.46
C ASP A 14 17.06 -3.12 2.60
N ASN A 15 18.16 -3.10 3.33
CA ASN A 15 18.52 -1.96 4.17
C ASN A 15 19.39 -1.00 3.34
N LEU A 16 19.18 0.30 3.50
CA LEU A 16 20.04 1.29 2.85
C LEU A 16 21.46 1.21 3.42
N VAL A 17 22.44 1.21 2.54
CA VAL A 17 23.86 1.16 2.89
C VAL A 17 24.52 2.48 2.52
N GLU A 18 25.33 3.04 3.43
CA GLU A 18 26.14 4.22 3.14
C GLU A 18 27.22 3.89 2.10
N PRO A 19 27.52 4.82 1.17
CA PRO A 19 28.54 4.59 0.17
C PRO A 19 29.92 4.50 0.84
N HIS A 20 30.74 3.50 0.45
CA HIS A 20 32.11 3.36 0.95
C HIS A 20 33.04 4.47 0.43
N TYR A 21 32.64 5.15 -0.64
CA TYR A 21 33.33 6.29 -1.20
C TYR A 21 32.32 7.32 -1.71
N LYS A 22 32.52 8.59 -1.38
CA LYS A 22 31.68 9.70 -1.87
C LYS A 22 32.45 10.48 -2.95
N PRO A 23 32.20 10.23 -4.24
CA PRO A 23 32.87 10.97 -5.30
C PRO A 23 32.44 12.44 -5.28
N GLU A 24 33.39 13.35 -5.50
CA GLU A 24 33.10 14.77 -5.58
C GLU A 24 32.18 15.08 -6.79
N GLY A 25 31.20 15.96 -6.60
CA GLY A 25 30.28 16.38 -7.65
C GLY A 25 29.17 15.37 -8.00
N TRP A 26 28.93 14.38 -7.14
CA TRP A 26 27.83 13.42 -7.28
C TRP A 26 26.81 13.57 -6.15
N ASP A 27 25.54 13.72 -6.52
CA ASP A 27 24.41 13.64 -5.58
C ASP A 27 24.03 12.18 -5.33
N PHE A 28 23.49 11.88 -4.15
CA PHE A 28 22.99 10.55 -3.78
C PHE A 28 21.49 10.59 -3.49
N ILE A 29 20.71 9.73 -4.16
CA ILE A 29 19.25 9.66 -3.97
C ILE A 29 18.78 8.23 -3.72
N CYS A 30 17.96 8.03 -2.69
CA CYS A 30 17.27 6.76 -2.43
C CYS A 30 15.76 6.95 -2.57
N PHE A 31 15.14 6.23 -3.50
CA PHE A 31 13.68 6.13 -3.58
C PHE A 31 13.18 4.98 -2.71
N THR A 32 12.23 5.23 -1.82
CA THR A 32 11.74 4.22 -0.86
C THR A 32 10.30 4.48 -0.40
N ASP A 33 9.64 3.47 0.18
CA ASP A 33 8.31 3.56 0.78
C ASP A 33 8.32 3.85 2.29
N VAL A 34 9.49 3.87 2.92
CA VAL A 34 9.65 4.00 4.37
C VAL A 34 10.51 5.20 4.75
N ASP A 35 10.36 5.67 5.98
CA ASP A 35 11.20 6.76 6.50
C ASP A 35 12.58 6.20 6.88
N LEU A 36 13.56 6.47 6.01
CA LEU A 36 14.97 6.14 6.24
C LEU A 36 15.75 7.37 6.70
N LYS A 37 16.85 7.14 7.41
CA LYS A 37 17.84 8.17 7.76
C LYS A 37 19.17 7.81 7.12
N SER A 38 19.87 8.82 6.62
CA SER A 38 21.18 8.68 6.01
C SER A 38 21.93 10.00 6.08
N ASP A 39 23.25 9.92 6.25
CA ASP A 39 24.14 11.09 6.23
C ASP A 39 24.52 11.51 4.80
N THR A 40 24.22 10.66 3.81
CA THR A 40 24.64 10.86 2.42
C THR A 40 23.46 10.86 1.45
N TRP A 41 22.58 9.88 1.57
CA TRP A 41 21.48 9.68 0.67
C TRP A 41 20.37 10.67 0.97
N LYS A 42 19.97 11.45 -0.03
CA LYS A 42 18.70 12.14 0.01
C LYS A 42 17.57 11.13 -0.13
N ILE A 43 16.76 10.98 0.91
CA ILE A 43 15.62 10.06 0.93
C ILE A 43 14.41 10.70 0.24
N VAL A 44 13.87 10.02 -0.76
CA VAL A 44 12.67 10.43 -1.51
C VAL A 44 11.59 9.38 -1.31
N LYS A 45 10.60 9.70 -0.48
CA LYS A 45 9.50 8.79 -0.17
C LYS A 45 8.51 8.70 -1.33
N LYS A 46 8.13 7.48 -1.71
CA LYS A 46 7.20 7.15 -2.80
C LYS A 46 6.27 6.01 -2.39
N PRO A 47 4.99 6.02 -2.82
CA PRO A 47 4.04 4.97 -2.47
C PRO A 47 4.34 3.65 -3.18
N LEU A 48 3.79 2.55 -2.65
CA LEU A 48 3.76 1.26 -3.33
C LEU A 48 2.71 1.27 -4.44
N VAL A 49 3.14 1.24 -5.70
CA VAL A 49 2.24 1.36 -6.86
C VAL A 49 1.74 0.00 -7.35
N TYR A 50 2.56 -1.05 -7.21
CA TYR A 50 2.23 -2.41 -7.60
C TYR A 50 2.18 -3.35 -6.39
N THR A 51 1.35 -4.40 -6.46
CA THR A 51 1.30 -5.48 -5.45
C THR A 51 2.66 -6.14 -5.25
N ASP A 52 3.48 -6.18 -6.30
CA ASP A 52 4.84 -6.64 -6.27
C ASP A 52 5.80 -5.47 -6.03
N ASN A 53 6.34 -5.39 -4.81
CA ASN A 53 7.29 -4.33 -4.42
C ASN A 53 8.52 -4.27 -5.33
N THR A 54 8.93 -5.39 -5.94
CA THR A 54 10.03 -5.41 -6.92
C THR A 54 9.66 -4.65 -8.19
N ARG A 55 8.40 -4.71 -8.65
CA ARG A 55 7.94 -3.91 -9.80
C ARG A 55 7.89 -2.42 -9.45
N THR A 56 7.41 -2.06 -8.26
CA THR A 56 7.46 -0.67 -7.78
C THR A 56 8.90 -0.14 -7.79
N ALA A 57 9.86 -0.88 -7.23
CA ALA A 57 11.27 -0.48 -7.26
C ALA A 57 11.81 -0.31 -8.69
N LYS A 58 11.41 -1.21 -9.61
CA LYS A 58 11.86 -1.17 -11.00
C LYS A 58 11.39 0.06 -11.77
N ARG A 59 10.24 0.63 -11.41
CA ARG A 59 9.76 1.89 -12.02
C ARG A 59 10.80 2.99 -11.86
N PHE A 60 11.24 3.21 -10.62
CA PHE A 60 12.25 4.23 -10.30
C PHE A 60 13.65 3.85 -10.83
N LYS A 61 14.00 2.55 -10.87
CA LYS A 61 15.26 2.04 -11.45
C LYS A 61 15.35 2.29 -12.95
N VAL A 62 14.29 2.05 -13.70
CA VAL A 62 14.32 2.02 -15.16
C VAL A 62 13.95 3.36 -15.78
N LEU A 63 13.14 4.19 -15.11
CA LEU A 63 12.66 5.47 -15.62
C LEU A 63 13.29 6.69 -14.91
N PRO A 64 14.63 6.84 -14.80
CA PRO A 64 15.21 8.00 -14.15
C PRO A 64 14.85 9.32 -14.84
N HIS A 65 14.51 9.31 -16.13
CA HIS A 65 14.11 10.51 -16.85
C HIS A 65 12.77 11.10 -16.39
N GLU A 66 11.94 10.34 -15.65
CA GLU A 66 10.70 10.84 -15.04
C GLU A 66 10.93 11.46 -13.65
N TYR A 67 12.04 11.11 -12.98
CA TYR A 67 12.25 11.44 -11.56
C TYR A 67 13.54 12.21 -11.26
N LEU A 68 14.49 12.21 -12.21
CA LEU A 68 15.84 12.73 -12.09
C LEU A 68 16.19 13.61 -13.31
N ASP A 69 15.19 14.22 -13.94
CA ASP A 69 15.30 15.08 -15.13
C ASP A 69 16.29 16.25 -14.95
N LYS A 70 16.47 16.75 -13.73
CA LYS A 70 17.44 17.80 -13.40
C LYS A 70 18.92 17.36 -13.46
N TYR A 71 19.21 16.07 -13.65
CA TYR A 71 20.56 15.53 -13.74
C TYR A 71 20.93 15.16 -15.19
N ASP A 72 22.17 15.43 -15.58
CA ASP A 72 22.68 15.09 -16.91
C ASP A 72 23.05 13.61 -17.01
N TYR A 73 23.58 13.05 -15.92
CA TYR A 73 24.04 11.67 -15.81
C TYR A 73 23.46 10.99 -14.58
N SER A 74 23.13 9.70 -14.71
CA SER A 74 22.77 8.85 -13.59
C SER A 74 23.56 7.54 -13.57
N ILE A 75 23.92 7.11 -12.37
CA ILE A 75 24.36 5.75 -12.07
C ILE A 75 23.33 5.14 -11.13
N PHE A 76 22.62 4.12 -11.59
CA PHE A 76 21.82 3.30 -10.70
C PHE A 76 22.70 2.20 -10.09
N ILE A 77 22.51 1.92 -8.80
CA ILE A 77 23.05 0.73 -8.12
C ILE A 77 21.94 0.00 -7.35
N ASP A 78 21.90 -1.33 -7.41
CA ASP A 78 20.95 -2.14 -6.63
C ASP A 78 21.13 -1.89 -5.10
N GLY A 79 20.08 -2.10 -4.31
CA GLY A 79 20.05 -1.75 -2.88
C GLY A 79 21.06 -2.50 -2.00
N ASN A 80 21.58 -3.63 -2.47
CA ASN A 80 22.63 -4.41 -1.81
C ASN A 80 24.03 -4.11 -2.36
N MET A 81 24.21 -3.03 -3.10
CA MET A 81 25.50 -2.60 -3.64
C MET A 81 25.98 -1.31 -2.97
N THR A 82 27.29 -1.09 -3.04
CA THR A 82 27.91 0.18 -2.65
C THR A 82 29.00 0.57 -3.64
N ILE A 83 29.25 1.88 -3.72
CA ILE A 83 30.34 2.47 -4.49
C ILE A 83 31.58 2.62 -3.60
N ARG A 84 32.74 2.27 -4.12
CA ARG A 84 34.04 2.29 -3.41
C ARG A 84 35.14 3.06 -4.12
N ASN A 85 34.84 3.70 -5.26
CA ASN A 85 35.81 4.51 -6.01
C ASN A 85 35.11 5.56 -6.89
N ASN A 86 35.86 6.52 -7.44
CA ASN A 86 35.32 7.57 -8.34
C ASN A 86 34.93 6.97 -9.70
N PRO A 87 33.66 7.09 -10.16
CA PRO A 87 33.17 6.47 -11.39
C PRO A 87 33.27 7.37 -12.64
N ASP A 88 33.90 8.55 -12.56
CA ASP A 88 33.91 9.52 -13.67
C ASP A 88 34.54 8.95 -14.96
N ASP A 89 35.60 8.14 -14.84
CA ASP A 89 36.24 7.48 -15.98
C ASP A 89 35.32 6.45 -16.68
N LEU A 90 34.35 5.86 -15.96
CA LEU A 90 33.33 5.00 -16.57
C LEU A 90 32.36 5.80 -17.44
N ILE A 91 32.02 7.02 -17.02
CA ILE A 91 31.14 7.91 -17.81
C ILE A 91 31.84 8.30 -19.11
N ASP A 92 33.10 8.72 -19.02
CA ASP A 92 33.88 9.13 -20.19
C ASP A 92 34.12 7.96 -21.14
N LYS A 93 34.43 6.77 -20.61
CA LYS A 93 34.68 5.57 -21.42
C LYS A 93 33.39 5.07 -22.09
N TYR A 94 32.34 4.80 -21.32
CA TYR A 94 31.18 4.03 -21.79
C TYR A 94 30.00 4.88 -22.25
N LEU A 95 29.97 6.19 -21.97
CA LEU A 95 28.92 7.08 -22.47
C LEU A 95 29.43 8.09 -23.51
N SER A 96 30.66 7.94 -24.01
CA SER A 96 31.22 8.81 -25.07
C SER A 96 30.44 8.71 -26.39
N ASN A 97 30.08 7.49 -26.79
CA ASN A 97 29.38 7.19 -28.06
C ASN A 97 28.02 6.50 -27.87
N SER A 98 27.53 6.39 -26.64
CA SER A 98 26.21 5.88 -26.29
C SER A 98 25.63 6.62 -25.10
N ASN A 99 24.31 6.53 -24.90
CA ASN A 99 23.62 7.15 -23.77
C ASN A 99 23.26 6.16 -22.67
N VAL A 100 23.57 4.87 -22.84
CA VAL A 100 23.29 3.81 -21.87
C VAL A 100 24.42 2.78 -21.86
N ALA A 101 24.82 2.35 -20.67
CA ALA A 101 25.76 1.25 -20.50
C ALA A 101 25.39 0.32 -19.32
N PHE A 102 25.68 -0.96 -19.50
CA PHE A 102 25.44 -2.04 -18.53
C PHE A 102 26.66 -2.96 -18.46
N PHE A 103 26.81 -3.72 -17.38
CA PHE A 103 27.77 -4.84 -17.40
C PHE A 103 27.29 -5.98 -18.30
N ASP A 104 28.23 -6.64 -18.97
CA ASP A 104 27.96 -7.83 -19.79
C ASP A 104 27.86 -9.07 -18.91
N HIS A 105 26.69 -9.71 -18.90
CA HIS A 105 26.47 -10.92 -18.13
C HIS A 105 27.34 -12.09 -18.62
N SER A 106 27.83 -12.06 -19.86
CA SER A 106 28.74 -13.09 -20.36
C SER A 106 30.11 -13.08 -19.63
N GLN A 107 30.44 -11.97 -18.96
CA GLN A 107 31.67 -11.81 -18.19
C GLN A 107 31.52 -12.17 -16.70
N ASN A 108 30.32 -12.56 -16.24
CA ASN A 108 30.10 -13.01 -14.87
C ASN A 108 30.79 -14.35 -14.61
N ILE A 109 31.56 -14.44 -13.53
CA ILE A 109 32.44 -15.60 -13.24
C ILE A 109 31.67 -16.90 -12.96
N LEU A 110 30.50 -16.80 -12.32
CA LEU A 110 29.77 -17.96 -11.76
C LEU A 110 28.59 -18.44 -12.62
N ASP A 111 28.08 -17.56 -13.47
CA ASP A 111 26.79 -17.71 -14.12
C ASP A 111 26.77 -16.98 -15.48
N SER A 112 27.86 -17.09 -16.25
CA SER A 112 27.93 -16.48 -17.58
C SER A 112 26.76 -16.90 -18.48
N ASN A 113 26.11 -15.92 -19.10
CA ASN A 113 25.01 -16.13 -20.04
C ASN A 113 24.91 -14.92 -20.99
N ASN A 114 24.51 -15.15 -22.23
CA ASN A 114 24.36 -14.13 -23.27
C ASN A 114 23.01 -14.24 -24.01
N CYS A 115 22.03 -14.97 -23.47
CA CYS A 115 20.77 -15.24 -24.15
C CYS A 115 19.59 -15.18 -23.17
N ALA A 116 18.59 -14.35 -23.49
CA ALA A 116 17.37 -14.22 -22.69
C ALA A 116 16.57 -15.54 -22.62
N TYR A 117 16.57 -16.34 -23.70
CA TYR A 117 15.90 -17.65 -23.72
C TYR A 117 16.60 -18.65 -22.80
N LYS A 118 17.94 -18.72 -22.83
CA LYS A 118 18.71 -19.57 -21.90
C LYS A 118 18.53 -19.14 -20.45
N GLU A 119 18.42 -17.83 -20.21
CA GLU A 119 18.11 -17.32 -18.87
C GLU A 119 16.72 -17.76 -18.39
N ALA A 120 15.71 -17.70 -19.27
CA ALA A 120 14.37 -18.18 -18.96
C ALA A 120 14.37 -19.70 -18.65
N ASP A 121 15.05 -20.51 -19.46
CA ASP A 121 15.19 -21.95 -19.25
C ASP A 121 15.88 -22.25 -17.91
N TYR A 122 16.92 -21.49 -17.56
CA TYR A 122 17.59 -21.61 -16.27
C TYR A 122 16.70 -21.23 -15.08
N ILE A 123 15.86 -20.20 -15.22
CA ILE A 123 14.86 -19.83 -14.21
C ILE A 123 13.85 -20.96 -14.01
N PHE A 124 13.37 -21.59 -15.09
CA PHE A 124 12.46 -22.74 -15.00
C PHE A 124 13.12 -23.94 -14.31
N TYR A 125 14.35 -24.29 -14.71
CA TYR A 125 15.14 -25.35 -14.10
C TYR A 125 15.31 -25.12 -12.59
N LEU A 126 15.71 -23.92 -12.17
CA LEU A 126 15.85 -23.59 -10.75
C LEU A 126 14.53 -23.64 -9.99
N GLY A 127 13.43 -23.17 -10.60
CA GLY A 127 12.12 -23.22 -9.98
C GLY A 127 11.63 -24.66 -9.75
N GLN A 128 11.84 -25.54 -10.72
CA GLN A 128 11.53 -26.97 -10.59
C GLN A 128 12.40 -27.62 -9.50
N LYS A 129 13.71 -27.34 -9.50
CA LYS A 129 14.64 -27.82 -8.46
C LYS A 129 14.28 -27.33 -7.06
N ASN A 130 13.63 -26.17 -6.96
CA ASN A 130 13.20 -25.55 -5.69
C ASN A 130 11.70 -25.79 -5.41
N ASN A 131 11.16 -26.96 -5.78
CA ASN A 131 9.78 -27.38 -5.50
C ASN A 131 8.71 -26.37 -5.97
N GLY A 132 8.90 -25.79 -7.15
CA GLY A 132 7.98 -24.79 -7.72
C GLY A 132 8.18 -23.36 -7.23
N ASN A 133 9.24 -23.09 -6.45
CA ASN A 133 9.61 -21.73 -6.05
C ASN A 133 10.39 -21.02 -7.17
N TYR A 134 9.67 -20.48 -8.16
CA TYR A 134 10.24 -19.74 -9.28
C TYR A 134 10.68 -18.32 -8.90
N LYS A 135 11.70 -17.79 -9.57
CA LYS A 135 12.18 -16.41 -9.36
C LYS A 135 11.18 -15.34 -9.79
N ASP A 136 10.21 -15.70 -10.64
CA ASP A 136 9.06 -14.89 -11.06
C ASP A 136 7.96 -15.82 -11.62
N ASN A 137 6.80 -15.27 -12.00
CA ASN A 137 5.68 -16.06 -12.51
C ASN A 137 6.06 -16.83 -13.80
N PRO A 138 6.02 -18.18 -13.79
CA PRO A 138 6.45 -18.98 -14.93
C PRO A 138 5.59 -18.78 -16.18
N VAL A 139 4.30 -18.49 -16.02
CA VAL A 139 3.38 -18.24 -17.15
C VAL A 139 3.72 -16.93 -17.85
N LEU A 140 4.04 -15.87 -17.08
CA LEU A 140 4.46 -14.59 -17.66
C LEU A 140 5.77 -14.73 -18.43
N ILE A 141 6.75 -15.44 -17.87
CA ILE A 141 8.02 -15.72 -18.54
C ILE A 141 7.79 -16.48 -19.85
N GLN A 142 7.01 -17.56 -19.81
CA GLN A 142 6.76 -18.38 -21.01
C GLN A 142 6.08 -17.58 -22.12
N ASN A 143 5.06 -16.78 -21.77
CA ASN A 143 4.34 -15.94 -22.73
C ASN A 143 5.26 -14.88 -23.34
N GLN A 144 6.11 -14.25 -22.53
CA GLN A 144 7.10 -13.28 -23.01
C GLN A 144 8.08 -13.92 -24.00
N MET A 145 8.65 -15.08 -23.66
CA MET A 145 9.60 -15.78 -24.54
C MET A 145 8.92 -16.27 -25.84
N ASN A 146 7.68 -16.75 -25.77
CA ASN A 146 6.93 -17.16 -26.96
C ASN A 146 6.67 -15.96 -27.89
N ARG A 147 6.33 -14.79 -27.33
CA ARG A 147 6.17 -13.56 -28.10
C ARG A 147 7.48 -13.14 -28.76
N TYR A 148 8.60 -13.19 -28.03
CA TYR A 148 9.91 -12.85 -28.58
C TYR A 148 10.30 -13.76 -29.75
N LYS A 149 10.04 -15.07 -29.63
CA LYS A 149 10.24 -16.03 -30.75
C LYS A 149 9.36 -15.69 -31.95
N LYS A 150 8.09 -15.37 -31.74
CA LYS A 150 7.15 -14.96 -32.81
C LYS A 150 7.61 -13.68 -33.51
N GLU A 151 8.18 -12.74 -32.76
CA GLU A 151 8.76 -11.50 -33.27
C GLU A 151 10.15 -11.69 -33.91
N LYS A 152 10.68 -12.92 -33.90
CA LYS A 152 12.02 -13.27 -34.42
C LYS A 152 13.16 -12.55 -33.69
N TYR A 153 13.00 -12.30 -32.39
CA TYR A 153 14.09 -11.80 -31.56
C TYR A 153 15.20 -12.87 -31.49
N PRO A 154 16.45 -12.56 -31.89
CA PRO A 154 17.51 -13.56 -32.05
C PRO A 154 17.96 -14.19 -30.73
N GLU A 155 18.38 -15.46 -30.80
CA GLU A 155 19.09 -16.11 -29.71
C GLU A 155 20.53 -15.57 -29.56
N ASN A 156 21.10 -15.67 -28.37
CA ASN A 156 22.47 -15.23 -28.05
C ASN A 156 22.75 -13.75 -28.37
N ASN A 157 21.72 -12.90 -28.33
CA ASN A 157 21.80 -11.46 -28.62
C ASN A 157 22.29 -10.61 -27.42
N GLY A 158 23.23 -11.16 -26.66
CA GLY A 158 23.74 -10.60 -25.42
C GLY A 158 22.74 -10.64 -24.27
N LEU A 159 23.24 -10.31 -23.08
CA LEU A 159 22.47 -10.26 -21.86
C LEU A 159 23.12 -9.24 -20.90
N ILE A 160 22.34 -8.27 -20.41
CA ILE A 160 22.84 -7.31 -19.43
C ILE A 160 22.84 -7.86 -18.01
N THR A 161 23.70 -7.29 -17.16
CA THR A 161 23.52 -7.31 -15.71
C THR A 161 23.00 -5.96 -15.23
N GLY A 162 21.78 -5.93 -14.69
CA GLY A 162 21.08 -4.71 -14.28
C GLY A 162 21.48 -4.16 -12.91
N MET A 163 22.50 -4.73 -12.27
CA MET A 163 22.94 -4.33 -10.92
C MET A 163 23.49 -2.90 -10.88
N VAL A 164 24.13 -2.48 -11.97
CA VAL A 164 24.65 -1.12 -12.18
C VAL A 164 24.25 -0.65 -13.57
N ILE A 165 23.77 0.59 -13.69
CA ILE A 165 23.35 1.15 -14.97
C ILE A 165 23.86 2.59 -15.11
N LEU A 166 24.62 2.86 -16.16
CA LEU A 166 25.15 4.18 -16.49
C LEU A 166 24.30 4.82 -17.59
N ARG A 167 23.85 6.06 -17.39
CA ARG A 167 22.95 6.73 -18.35
C ARG A 167 23.22 8.23 -18.50
N LYS A 168 23.05 8.70 -19.74
CA LYS A 168 22.63 10.06 -20.09
C LYS A 168 21.12 10.08 -20.26
N HIS A 169 20.38 9.96 -19.15
CA HIS A 169 18.97 9.52 -19.18
C HIS A 169 18.00 10.50 -19.86
N ASN A 170 18.39 11.76 -20.01
CA ASN A 170 17.56 12.75 -20.69
C ASN A 170 17.63 12.69 -22.22
N LYS A 171 18.53 11.89 -22.80
CA LYS A 171 18.65 11.74 -24.25
C LYS A 171 17.50 10.91 -24.82
N THR A 172 17.01 11.31 -25.99
CA THR A 172 15.78 10.78 -26.60
C THR A 172 15.82 9.27 -26.83
N ASP A 173 16.96 8.74 -27.26
CA ASP A 173 17.20 7.31 -27.43
C ASP A 173 17.19 6.55 -26.09
N CYS A 174 17.82 7.10 -25.05
CA CYS A 174 17.77 6.55 -23.71
C CYS A 174 16.33 6.53 -23.17
N LYS A 175 15.59 7.64 -23.30
CA LYS A 175 14.17 7.70 -22.90
C LYS A 175 13.37 6.60 -23.61
N LYS A 176 13.51 6.50 -24.93
CA LYS A 176 12.82 5.49 -25.77
C LYS A 176 13.08 4.06 -25.29
N VAL A 177 14.35 3.67 -25.11
CA VAL A 177 14.67 2.29 -24.71
C VAL A 177 14.30 1.99 -23.25
N MET A 178 14.44 2.97 -22.35
CA MET A 178 14.03 2.83 -20.95
C MET A 178 12.51 2.68 -20.81
N SER A 179 11.72 3.49 -21.52
CA SER A 179 10.27 3.35 -21.54
C SER A 179 9.83 2.00 -22.12
N LYS A 180 10.47 1.53 -23.20
CA LYS A 180 10.20 0.19 -23.74
C LYS A 180 10.56 -0.92 -22.76
N TRP A 181 11.68 -0.79 -22.06
CA TRP A 181 12.10 -1.77 -21.06
C TRP A 181 11.14 -1.80 -19.86
N TRP A 182 10.66 -0.64 -19.43
CA TRP A 182 9.63 -0.56 -18.40
C TRP A 182 8.32 -1.23 -18.84
N GLU A 183 7.86 -1.00 -20.06
CA GLU A 183 6.69 -1.67 -20.65
C GLU A 183 6.83 -3.21 -20.55
N GLU A 184 7.99 -3.75 -20.89
CA GLU A 184 8.26 -5.19 -20.77
C GLU A 184 8.17 -5.69 -19.32
N ILE A 185 8.78 -4.98 -18.37
CA ILE A 185 8.75 -5.33 -16.93
C ILE A 185 7.32 -5.24 -16.35
N LYS A 186 6.57 -4.24 -16.79
CA LYS A 186 5.24 -3.90 -16.30
C LYS A 186 4.20 -4.97 -16.66
N TYR A 187 4.22 -5.46 -17.90
CA TYR A 187 3.23 -6.43 -18.40
C TYR A 187 3.72 -7.88 -18.44
N ASN A 188 5.02 -8.13 -18.27
CA ASN A 188 5.61 -9.46 -18.36
C ASN A 188 6.45 -9.80 -17.12
N SER A 189 7.52 -10.58 -17.31
CA SER A 189 8.44 -10.88 -16.23
C SER A 189 9.16 -9.63 -15.75
N LYS A 190 9.28 -9.51 -14.43
CA LYS A 190 10.06 -8.45 -13.78
C LYS A 190 11.55 -8.72 -13.83
N ARG A 191 12.07 -9.76 -14.51
CA ARG A 191 13.52 -10.06 -14.54
C ARG A 191 14.24 -9.19 -15.57
N ASP A 192 15.27 -8.47 -15.13
CA ASP A 192 16.01 -7.50 -15.95
C ASP A 192 16.63 -8.14 -17.20
N GLN A 193 17.30 -9.27 -16.99
CA GLN A 193 17.98 -10.06 -18.02
C GLN A 193 17.02 -10.53 -19.12
N LEU A 194 15.73 -10.71 -18.82
CA LEU A 194 14.80 -11.22 -19.82
C LEU A 194 14.38 -10.17 -20.85
N SER A 195 14.48 -8.86 -20.57
CA SER A 195 13.73 -7.85 -21.33
C SER A 195 14.54 -6.66 -21.87
N PHE A 196 15.68 -6.30 -21.27
CA PHE A 196 16.40 -5.10 -21.74
C PHE A 196 16.94 -5.26 -23.16
N ASN A 197 17.67 -6.36 -23.44
CA ASN A 197 18.27 -6.59 -24.76
C ASN A 197 17.22 -6.66 -25.87
N TYR A 198 16.06 -7.26 -25.58
CA TYR A 198 14.91 -7.23 -26.47
C TYR A 198 14.41 -5.79 -26.69
N SER A 199 14.33 -4.98 -25.64
CA SER A 199 13.89 -3.58 -25.73
C SER A 199 14.86 -2.75 -26.59
N ALA A 200 16.17 -2.94 -26.45
CA ALA A 200 17.18 -2.31 -27.29
C ALA A 200 17.06 -2.75 -28.75
N TRP A 201 16.92 -4.05 -29.02
CA TRP A 201 16.69 -4.59 -30.36
C TRP A 201 15.42 -4.03 -31.00
N LYS A 202 14.30 -4.03 -30.27
CA LYS A 202 12.99 -3.57 -30.76
C LYS A 202 12.97 -2.08 -31.07
N THR A 203 13.73 -1.28 -30.32
CA THR A 203 13.78 0.18 -30.50
C THR A 203 14.90 0.64 -31.44
N GLY A 204 15.85 -0.24 -31.78
CA GLY A 204 17.03 0.04 -32.58
C GLY A 204 18.11 0.85 -31.83
N VAL A 205 18.02 0.96 -30.50
CA VAL A 205 18.93 1.79 -29.70
C VAL A 205 20.21 1.02 -29.41
N LYS A 206 21.35 1.66 -29.70
CA LYS A 206 22.68 1.14 -29.37
C LYS A 206 23.05 1.47 -27.92
N PHE A 207 23.62 0.50 -27.22
CA PHE A 207 24.13 0.67 -25.86
C PHE A 207 25.50 -0.01 -25.74
N ASN A 208 26.24 0.33 -24.68
CA ASN A 208 27.56 -0.24 -24.44
C ASN A 208 27.55 -1.29 -23.32
N TYR A 209 28.42 -2.29 -23.46
CA TYR A 209 28.78 -3.17 -22.37
C TYR A 209 30.01 -2.66 -21.63
N MET A 210 29.95 -2.72 -20.30
CA MET A 210 31.07 -2.48 -19.40
C MET A 210 31.82 -3.78 -19.15
N ASP A 211 33.13 -3.66 -18.99
CA ASP A 211 34.03 -4.79 -18.78
C ASP A 211 34.01 -5.24 -17.31
N GLY A 212 34.12 -6.54 -17.09
CA GLY A 212 34.25 -7.16 -15.76
C GLY A 212 32.93 -7.58 -15.11
N ASP A 213 33.05 -8.08 -13.89
CA ASP A 213 31.92 -8.58 -13.11
C ASP A 213 31.27 -7.43 -12.32
N SER A 214 29.96 -7.26 -12.48
CA SER A 214 29.22 -6.22 -11.75
C SER A 214 29.23 -6.39 -10.23
N ARG A 215 29.45 -7.61 -9.72
CA ARG A 215 29.35 -7.94 -8.29
C ARG A 215 30.58 -7.54 -7.50
N ASP A 216 31.75 -7.50 -8.14
CA ASP A 216 33.01 -7.10 -7.51
C ASP A 216 33.97 -6.53 -8.57
N ASN A 217 34.11 -5.21 -8.60
CA ASN A 217 35.01 -4.50 -9.52
C ASN A 217 35.57 -3.22 -8.90
N LYS A 218 36.49 -2.55 -9.58
CA LYS A 218 37.18 -1.34 -9.09
C LYS A 218 36.24 -0.30 -8.44
N TYR A 219 35.01 -0.15 -8.93
CA TYR A 219 34.10 0.92 -8.53
C TYR A 219 32.95 0.44 -7.64
N PHE A 220 32.44 -0.77 -7.86
CA PHE A 220 31.25 -1.29 -7.20
C PHE A 220 31.51 -2.63 -6.54
N ILE A 221 30.85 -2.87 -5.41
CA ILE A 221 30.86 -4.16 -4.74
C ILE A 221 29.46 -4.51 -4.24
N SER A 222 29.07 -5.77 -4.46
CA SER A 222 27.87 -6.39 -3.90
C SER A 222 28.13 -6.84 -2.47
N LEU A 223 27.24 -6.49 -1.56
CA LEU A 223 27.33 -6.80 -0.13
C LEU A 223 26.66 -8.15 0.21
N GLY A 224 26.38 -8.97 -0.81
CA GLY A 224 25.81 -10.29 -0.66
C GLY A 224 24.29 -10.32 -0.80
N LYS A 225 23.63 -11.18 -0.02
CA LYS A 225 22.18 -11.40 -0.13
C LYS A 225 21.41 -10.16 0.33
N HIS A 226 20.33 -9.85 -0.40
CA HIS A 226 19.37 -8.82 -0.01
C HIS A 226 18.90 -9.01 1.44
N THR A 227 19.11 -7.99 2.29
CA THR A 227 18.98 -8.10 3.76
C THR A 227 17.52 -8.14 4.22
N GLY A 228 16.59 -7.76 3.34
CA GLY A 228 15.16 -7.65 3.63
C GLY A 228 14.34 -8.92 3.43
N LYS A 229 14.91 -9.98 2.86
CA LYS A 229 14.18 -11.25 2.64
C LYS A 229 13.65 -11.91 3.92
N ASN A 230 14.05 -11.42 5.11
CA ASN A 230 13.59 -11.89 6.42
C ASN A 230 12.84 -10.82 7.26
N LYS A 231 12.51 -9.63 6.73
CA LYS A 231 11.80 -8.59 7.51
C LYS A 231 10.45 -8.24 6.88
N LYS A 232 9.37 -8.52 7.63
CA LYS A 232 7.99 -8.13 7.28
C LYS A 232 7.81 -6.62 7.40
N ASP A 233 7.53 -5.98 6.27
CA ASP A 233 6.58 -4.87 6.05
C ASP A 233 6.59 -3.71 7.07
N ASN A 234 7.27 -2.61 6.72
CA ASN A 234 7.49 -1.41 7.55
C ASN A 234 6.55 -0.24 7.23
N GLY A 235 5.46 -0.43 6.49
CA GLY A 235 4.43 0.61 6.32
C GLY A 235 3.58 0.75 7.60
N LEU A 236 3.52 1.96 8.19
CA LEU A 236 2.69 2.40 9.33
C LEU A 236 1.94 1.25 10.01
N LYS A 237 2.57 0.64 11.03
CA LYS A 237 2.10 -0.60 11.65
C LYS A 237 0.66 -0.51 12.15
N TYR A 238 0.17 0.69 12.45
CA TYR A 238 -1.13 0.97 13.04
C TYR A 238 -1.92 2.00 12.23
N GLU A 239 -3.24 1.82 12.18
CA GLU A 239 -4.19 2.71 11.50
C GLU A 239 -5.43 2.89 12.41
N PRO A 240 -6.12 4.05 12.35
CA PRO A 240 -7.32 4.29 13.13
C PRO A 240 -8.49 3.41 12.64
N ILE A 241 -9.34 2.95 13.56
CA ILE A 241 -10.60 2.27 13.22
C ILE A 241 -11.77 3.25 13.25
N SER A 242 -12.76 3.05 12.39
CA SER A 242 -13.96 3.87 12.36
C SER A 242 -14.93 3.51 13.50
N LEU A 243 -15.88 4.40 13.80
CA LEU A 243 -16.95 4.11 14.76
C LEU A 243 -17.71 2.84 14.37
N ASP A 244 -18.11 2.71 13.10
CA ASP A 244 -18.81 1.51 12.61
C ASP A 244 -18.01 0.21 12.80
N TYR A 245 -16.68 0.27 12.65
CA TYR A 245 -15.84 -0.89 12.92
C TYR A 245 -15.89 -1.24 14.41
N PHE A 246 -15.71 -0.23 15.28
CA PHE A 246 -15.70 -0.37 16.73
C PHE A 246 -17.03 -0.90 17.28
N LEU A 247 -18.16 -0.30 16.87
CA LEU A 247 -19.51 -0.71 17.28
C LEU A 247 -19.79 -2.19 16.99
N ARG A 248 -19.34 -2.68 15.84
CA ARG A 248 -19.60 -4.07 15.47
C ARG A 248 -18.72 -5.07 16.25
N MET A 249 -17.66 -4.61 16.93
CA MET A 249 -16.67 -5.51 17.56
C MET A 249 -17.32 -6.37 18.64
N GLU A 250 -16.92 -7.64 18.69
CA GLU A 250 -17.31 -8.59 19.71
C GLU A 250 -16.49 -8.40 21.00
N LEU A 251 -17.13 -8.61 22.15
CA LEU A 251 -16.50 -8.53 23.46
C LEU A 251 -16.16 -9.92 24.01
N GLN A 252 -14.97 -10.06 24.61
CA GLN A 252 -14.64 -11.25 25.39
C GLN A 252 -15.58 -11.36 26.59
N LYS A 253 -16.37 -12.45 26.62
CA LYS A 253 -17.17 -12.87 27.78
C LYS A 253 -16.27 -13.52 28.85
N GLY A 254 -16.70 -13.50 30.11
CA GLY A 254 -16.01 -14.08 31.25
C GLY A 254 -16.34 -13.36 32.56
N GLY A 255 -15.77 -13.84 33.67
CA GLY A 255 -15.92 -13.22 34.98
C GLY A 255 -15.02 -11.99 35.19
N GLY A 256 -15.07 -11.43 36.40
CA GLY A 256 -14.31 -10.24 36.77
C GLY A 256 -14.95 -8.97 36.19
N GLY A 257 -16.28 -8.84 36.30
CA GLY A 257 -17.02 -7.65 35.90
C GLY A 257 -17.32 -7.48 34.42
N LYS A 258 -16.84 -8.38 33.54
CA LYS A 258 -17.24 -8.35 32.13
C LYS A 258 -18.68 -8.80 31.96
N GLU A 259 -19.17 -9.67 32.83
CA GLU A 259 -20.57 -10.03 32.98
C GLU A 259 -21.46 -8.81 33.23
N MET A 260 -20.98 -7.80 33.95
CA MET A 260 -21.74 -6.56 34.18
C MET A 260 -21.81 -5.74 32.89
N VAL A 261 -20.69 -5.52 32.22
CA VAL A 261 -20.68 -4.79 30.93
C VAL A 261 -21.48 -5.51 29.84
N THR A 262 -21.52 -6.85 29.85
CA THR A 262 -22.21 -7.65 28.81
C THR A 262 -23.61 -8.10 29.21
N ASN A 263 -24.17 -7.55 30.30
CA ASN A 263 -25.45 -7.94 30.92
C ASN A 263 -25.61 -9.47 30.98
N ASN A 264 -24.83 -10.10 31.86
CA ASN A 264 -24.76 -11.56 32.00
C ASN A 264 -24.54 -12.29 30.67
N HIS A 265 -23.68 -11.71 29.83
CA HIS A 265 -23.26 -12.25 28.53
C HIS A 265 -24.35 -12.32 27.45
N THR A 266 -25.46 -11.59 27.62
CA THR A 266 -26.51 -11.46 26.61
C THR A 266 -26.10 -10.51 25.48
N LEU A 267 -25.28 -9.50 25.79
CA LEU A 267 -24.77 -8.51 24.83
C LEU A 267 -23.46 -9.02 24.22
N ASN A 268 -23.36 -9.00 22.89
CA ASN A 268 -22.25 -9.63 22.16
C ASN A 268 -21.30 -8.61 21.56
N THR A 269 -21.83 -7.49 21.08
CA THR A 269 -21.09 -6.43 20.40
C THR A 269 -21.03 -5.15 21.22
N ILE A 270 -20.13 -4.24 20.85
CA ILE A 270 -20.09 -2.88 21.42
C ILE A 270 -21.42 -2.16 21.18
N GLU A 271 -22.01 -2.29 20.00
CA GLU A 271 -23.31 -1.72 19.65
C GLU A 271 -24.42 -2.21 20.58
N ASP A 272 -24.46 -3.52 20.88
CA ASP A 272 -25.42 -4.08 21.83
C ASP A 272 -25.30 -3.41 23.21
N VAL A 273 -24.05 -3.20 23.67
CA VAL A 273 -23.76 -2.58 24.98
C VAL A 273 -24.16 -1.11 25.00
N VAL A 274 -23.75 -0.34 23.98
CA VAL A 274 -24.10 1.08 23.87
C VAL A 274 -25.62 1.24 23.81
N ASN A 275 -26.31 0.50 22.96
CA ASN A 275 -27.76 0.59 22.81
C ASN A 275 -28.49 0.19 24.10
N TYR A 276 -28.05 -0.88 24.77
CA TYR A 276 -28.68 -1.34 26.00
C TYR A 276 -28.55 -0.32 27.14
N TYR A 277 -27.35 0.23 27.34
CA TYR A 277 -27.08 1.18 28.42
C TYR A 277 -27.37 2.64 28.10
N SER A 278 -27.77 2.96 26.85
CA SER A 278 -28.34 4.27 26.53
C SER A 278 -29.70 4.49 27.21
N ASP A 279 -30.37 3.43 27.66
CA ASP A 279 -31.50 3.52 28.58
C ASP A 279 -31.00 3.60 30.03
N VAL A 280 -31.25 4.75 30.67
CA VAL A 280 -30.85 5.02 32.06
C VAL A 280 -31.38 3.97 33.04
N ASN A 281 -32.55 3.37 32.79
CA ASN A 281 -33.11 2.36 33.68
C ASN A 281 -32.27 1.08 33.68
N ASN A 282 -31.80 0.66 32.50
CA ASN A 282 -30.91 -0.50 32.37
C ASN A 282 -29.57 -0.25 33.06
N LEU A 283 -29.04 0.98 32.95
CA LEU A 283 -27.79 1.36 33.60
C LEU A 283 -27.92 1.30 35.13
N GLU A 284 -28.96 1.91 35.70
CA GLU A 284 -29.20 1.92 37.15
C GLU A 284 -29.52 0.53 37.69
N GLU A 285 -30.28 -0.28 36.95
CA GLU A 285 -30.55 -1.67 37.32
C GLU A 285 -29.25 -2.47 37.45
N GLN A 286 -28.33 -2.33 36.50
CA GLN A 286 -27.04 -3.05 36.55
C GLN A 286 -26.11 -2.47 37.61
N LYS A 287 -26.13 -1.15 37.83
CA LYS A 287 -25.40 -0.49 38.92
C LYS A 287 -25.79 -1.05 40.29
N SER A 288 -27.08 -1.34 40.50
CA SER A 288 -27.59 -1.92 41.75
C SER A 288 -27.05 -3.33 42.08
N LYS A 289 -26.51 -4.04 41.08
CA LYS A 289 -26.00 -5.42 41.19
C LYS A 289 -24.47 -5.46 41.38
N LEU A 290 -23.81 -4.30 41.37
CA LEU A 290 -22.36 -4.20 41.50
C LEU A 290 -21.91 -4.54 42.93
N ASN A 291 -20.76 -5.19 43.01
CA ASN A 291 -20.04 -5.46 44.24
C ASN A 291 -18.52 -5.49 43.93
N PRO A 292 -17.65 -5.55 44.96
CA PRO A 292 -16.21 -5.46 44.74
C PRO A 292 -15.66 -6.43 43.68
N SER A 293 -16.21 -7.65 43.61
CA SER A 293 -15.71 -8.68 42.69
C SER A 293 -16.05 -8.45 41.20
N ASN A 294 -16.95 -7.51 40.86
CA ASN A 294 -17.45 -7.34 39.50
C ASN A 294 -17.57 -5.89 38.99
N TRP A 295 -17.18 -4.88 39.76
CA TRP A 295 -17.48 -3.49 39.41
C TRP A 295 -16.49 -2.78 38.50
N GLN A 296 -15.27 -3.28 38.36
CA GLN A 296 -14.15 -2.54 37.76
C GLN A 296 -14.39 -2.02 36.34
N TYR A 297 -14.91 -2.86 35.44
CA TYR A 297 -15.15 -2.49 34.05
C TYR A 297 -16.40 -1.63 33.92
N PHE A 298 -17.41 -1.86 34.76
CA PHE A 298 -18.63 -1.07 34.77
C PHE A 298 -18.35 0.34 35.31
N ASN A 299 -17.61 0.47 36.40
CA ASN A 299 -17.16 1.76 36.94
C ASN A 299 -16.27 2.50 35.94
N CYS A 300 -15.37 1.79 35.26
CA CYS A 300 -14.57 2.39 34.18
C CYS A 300 -15.44 2.86 33.00
N MET A 301 -16.50 2.12 32.67
CA MET A 301 -17.45 2.49 31.62
C MET A 301 -18.19 3.76 32.02
N THR A 302 -18.79 3.83 33.20
CA THR A 302 -19.55 5.00 33.65
C THR A 302 -18.66 6.22 33.88
N ALA A 303 -17.40 6.03 34.30
CA ALA A 303 -16.45 7.11 34.53
C ALA A 303 -15.85 7.71 33.24
N GLY A 304 -15.76 6.94 32.15
CA GLY A 304 -15.12 7.39 30.92
C GLY A 304 -13.59 7.49 31.02
N PHE A 305 -12.98 8.36 30.19
CA PHE A 305 -11.53 8.54 30.15
C PHE A 305 -11.04 9.47 31.26
N LYS A 306 -10.28 8.91 32.20
CA LYS A 306 -9.67 9.61 33.33
C LYS A 306 -8.15 9.65 33.20
N LYS A 307 -7.52 10.70 33.75
CA LYS A 307 -6.07 10.82 33.89
C LYS A 307 -5.56 9.92 35.01
N ASP A 308 -4.33 9.44 34.84
CA ASP A 308 -3.57 8.74 35.89
C ASP A 308 -4.30 7.53 36.51
N VAL A 309 -5.10 6.82 35.69
CA VAL A 309 -5.71 5.54 36.09
C VAL A 309 -4.57 4.53 36.33
N GLY A 310 -4.50 4.02 37.56
CA GLY A 310 -3.47 3.10 38.02
C GLY A 310 -3.57 1.73 37.36
N ASP A 311 -2.46 1.00 37.34
CA ASP A 311 -2.46 -0.38 36.86
C ASP A 311 -3.29 -1.24 37.81
N HIS A 312 -4.34 -1.87 37.29
CA HIS A 312 -5.19 -2.80 38.04
C HIS A 312 -4.43 -4.00 38.62
N HIS A 313 -3.27 -4.39 38.05
CA HIS A 313 -2.40 -5.41 38.64
C HIS A 313 -1.71 -4.94 39.93
N GLU A 314 -1.52 -3.63 40.09
CA GLU A 314 -0.90 -3.02 41.27
C GLU A 314 -1.95 -2.52 42.26
N LEU A 315 -2.97 -1.82 41.77
CA LEU A 315 -4.06 -1.24 42.56
C LEU A 315 -4.99 -2.32 43.13
N GLY A 316 -5.16 -3.43 42.42
CA GLY A 316 -6.14 -4.46 42.72
C GLY A 316 -7.52 -4.11 42.20
N TRP A 317 -8.16 -5.11 41.59
CA TRP A 317 -9.49 -5.07 40.99
C TRP A 317 -10.58 -4.49 41.91
N ASP A 318 -10.60 -4.90 43.18
CA ASP A 318 -11.57 -4.45 44.17
C ASP A 318 -11.41 -2.96 44.53
N ASN A 319 -10.25 -2.33 44.27
CA ASN A 319 -10.02 -0.93 44.60
C ASN A 319 -10.41 0.04 43.47
N MET A 320 -10.83 -0.47 42.31
CA MET A 320 -11.31 0.34 41.18
C MET A 320 -12.78 0.77 41.37
N THR A 321 -13.05 1.44 42.48
CA THR A 321 -14.40 1.84 42.93
C THR A 321 -14.94 3.04 42.14
N GLU A 322 -16.24 3.32 42.25
CA GLU A 322 -16.81 4.56 41.73
C GLU A 322 -16.12 5.80 42.33
N GLU A 323 -15.85 5.78 43.64
CA GLU A 323 -15.13 6.84 44.34
C GLU A 323 -13.71 7.03 43.78
N TYR A 324 -12.97 5.94 43.54
CA TYR A 324 -11.64 6.00 42.94
C TYR A 324 -11.65 6.77 41.61
N TYR A 325 -12.55 6.41 40.70
CA TYR A 325 -12.66 7.10 39.41
C TYR A 325 -13.17 8.54 39.53
N SER A 326 -14.08 8.82 40.47
CA SER A 326 -14.63 10.16 40.69
C SER A 326 -13.58 11.16 41.17
N ASN A 327 -12.55 10.69 41.88
CA ASN A 327 -11.44 11.50 42.36
C ASN A 327 -10.37 11.79 41.29
N LEU A 328 -10.44 11.13 40.13
CA LEU A 328 -9.53 11.37 39.00
C LEU A 328 -10.06 12.47 38.08
N LYS A 329 -9.13 13.22 37.49
CA LYS A 329 -9.45 14.26 36.51
C LYS A 329 -9.86 13.65 35.17
N ASP A 330 -10.84 14.25 34.52
CA ASP A 330 -11.21 13.91 33.15
C ASP A 330 -10.09 14.24 32.16
N MET A 331 -10.01 13.46 31.09
CA MET A 331 -9.24 13.80 29.90
C MET A 331 -10.09 14.63 28.94
N SER A 332 -9.49 15.67 28.37
CA SER A 332 -10.08 16.39 27.23
C SER A 332 -10.01 15.57 25.94
N ASP A 333 -10.80 15.92 24.92
CA ASP A 333 -10.82 15.24 23.62
C ASP A 333 -9.44 15.18 22.97
N ASP A 334 -8.68 16.28 23.00
CA ASP A 334 -7.32 16.36 22.47
C ASP A 334 -6.35 15.43 23.21
N GLU A 335 -6.51 15.31 24.53
CA GLU A 335 -5.72 14.38 25.35
C GLU A 335 -6.05 12.93 25.05
N ILE A 336 -7.35 12.61 24.85
CA ILE A 336 -7.79 11.26 24.47
C ILE A 336 -7.24 10.92 23.09
N GLU A 337 -7.36 11.81 22.09
CA GLU A 337 -6.86 11.58 20.74
C GLU A 337 -5.36 11.29 20.75
N LYS A 338 -4.58 12.14 21.44
CA LYS A 338 -3.13 11.94 21.59
C LYS A 338 -2.82 10.61 22.26
N PHE A 339 -3.48 10.31 23.39
CA PHE A 339 -3.27 9.09 24.16
C PHE A 339 -3.56 7.82 23.33
N LEU A 340 -4.68 7.77 22.60
CA LEU A 340 -5.07 6.60 21.81
C LEU A 340 -4.16 6.37 20.60
N LYS A 341 -3.59 7.45 20.05
CA LYS A 341 -2.61 7.39 18.97
C LYS A 341 -1.24 6.90 19.44
N GLU A 342 -0.77 7.40 20.59
CA GLU A 342 0.51 7.01 21.19
C GLU A 342 0.47 5.60 21.78
N ASN A 343 -0.72 5.13 22.19
CA ASN A 343 -0.93 3.82 22.79
C ASN A 343 -1.92 3.00 21.96
N PRO A 344 -1.51 2.38 20.85
CA PRO A 344 -2.39 1.51 20.07
C PRO A 344 -3.01 0.38 20.91
N VAL A 345 -4.19 -0.08 20.50
CA VAL A 345 -4.91 -1.17 21.16
C VAL A 345 -4.54 -2.53 20.58
N GLU A 346 -4.62 -3.55 21.42
CA GLU A 346 -4.37 -4.96 21.09
C GLU A 346 -5.66 -5.69 20.74
N PHE A 347 -6.57 -5.00 20.07
CA PHE A 347 -7.76 -5.61 19.49
C PHE A 347 -7.37 -6.53 18.33
N ASP A 348 -8.14 -7.59 18.12
CA ASP A 348 -7.85 -8.63 17.12
C ASP A 348 -9.05 -8.82 16.19
N ASN A 349 -8.95 -8.39 14.92
CA ASN A 349 -9.94 -8.64 13.85
C ASN A 349 -11.40 -8.65 14.34
N GLY A 350 -11.88 -7.51 14.82
CA GLY A 350 -13.25 -7.36 15.30
C GLY A 350 -13.55 -7.96 16.68
N PHE A 351 -12.54 -8.28 17.49
CA PHE A 351 -12.71 -8.85 18.84
C PHE A 351 -11.88 -8.11 19.89
N ILE A 352 -12.50 -7.84 21.05
CA ILE A 352 -11.88 -7.16 22.19
C ILE A 352 -11.64 -8.15 23.33
N ARG A 353 -10.37 -8.49 23.54
CA ARG A 353 -9.91 -9.30 24.68
C ARG A 353 -9.05 -8.50 25.65
N HIS A 354 -8.12 -7.75 25.08
CA HIS A 354 -7.16 -6.89 25.78
C HIS A 354 -7.56 -5.43 25.58
N SER A 355 -6.97 -4.53 26.38
CA SER A 355 -7.36 -3.10 26.39
C SER A 355 -8.85 -2.88 26.70
N TYR A 356 -9.46 -3.79 27.46
CA TYR A 356 -10.91 -3.83 27.72
C TYR A 356 -11.39 -2.58 28.48
N HIS A 357 -10.63 -2.06 29.45
CA HIS A 357 -10.93 -0.80 30.12
C HIS A 357 -11.04 0.38 29.15
N ARG A 358 -10.16 0.46 28.16
CA ARG A 358 -10.21 1.53 27.15
C ARG A 358 -11.47 1.40 26.27
N ALA A 359 -11.84 0.17 25.92
CA ALA A 359 -13.11 -0.08 25.25
C ALA A 359 -14.30 0.36 26.13
N CYS A 360 -14.31 0.03 27.43
CA CYS A 360 -15.33 0.45 28.39
C CYS A 360 -15.42 1.99 28.51
N ALA A 361 -14.30 2.69 28.67
CA ALA A 361 -14.28 4.15 28.74
C ALA A 361 -14.87 4.78 27.45
N MET A 362 -14.57 4.21 26.29
CA MET A 362 -15.17 4.66 25.02
C MET A 362 -16.66 4.32 24.92
N ILE A 363 -17.09 3.15 25.40
CA ILE A 363 -18.53 2.79 25.48
C ILE A 363 -19.28 3.82 26.32
N GLY A 364 -18.76 4.16 27.51
CA GLY A 364 -19.35 5.19 28.38
C GLY A 364 -19.48 6.55 27.71
N ARG A 365 -18.41 6.96 27.02
CA ARG A 365 -18.41 8.17 26.20
C ARG A 365 -19.54 8.15 25.16
N LEU A 366 -19.73 7.05 24.44
CA LEU A 366 -20.81 6.90 23.46
C LEU A 366 -22.21 6.89 24.09
N ILE A 367 -22.38 6.25 25.25
CA ILE A 367 -23.64 6.25 26.01
C ILE A 367 -24.03 7.68 26.42
N ASN A 368 -23.05 8.52 26.77
CA ASN A 368 -23.28 9.92 27.12
C ASN A 368 -23.55 10.84 25.90
N GLY A 369 -23.53 10.31 24.69
CA GLY A 369 -23.76 11.07 23.45
C GLY A 369 -22.54 11.82 22.93
N ASP A 370 -21.37 11.63 23.51
CA ASP A 370 -20.13 12.25 23.05
C ASP A 370 -19.61 11.59 21.76
N LYS A 371 -18.84 12.37 20.98
CA LYS A 371 -18.26 11.89 19.72
C LYS A 371 -17.21 10.79 19.94
N TYR A 372 -17.20 9.81 19.04
CA TYR A 372 -16.17 8.78 18.99
C TYR A 372 -14.78 9.36 18.67
N ILE A 373 -13.76 8.92 19.42
CA ILE A 373 -12.35 9.23 19.12
C ILE A 373 -11.64 7.93 18.69
N PRO A 374 -11.04 7.85 17.49
CA PRO A 374 -10.54 6.60 16.94
C PRO A 374 -9.45 5.90 17.77
N PHE A 375 -9.63 4.60 17.98
CA PHE A 375 -8.54 3.72 18.41
C PHE A 375 -7.60 3.40 17.25
N TYR A 376 -6.31 3.23 17.54
CA TYR A 376 -5.33 2.78 16.57
C TYR A 376 -5.06 1.28 16.72
N MET A 377 -5.26 0.52 15.65
CA MET A 377 -5.08 -0.93 15.59
C MET A 377 -4.02 -1.31 14.59
N LYS A 378 -3.35 -2.45 14.80
CA LYS A 378 -2.38 -2.94 13.83
C LYS A 378 -3.09 -3.16 12.49
N LYS A 379 -2.65 -2.50 11.40
CA LYS A 379 -3.36 -2.46 10.10
C LYS A 379 -3.81 -3.86 9.63
N LYS A 380 -2.90 -4.84 9.70
CA LYS A 380 -3.19 -6.23 9.29
C LYS A 380 -4.29 -6.90 10.09
N GLN A 381 -4.46 -6.53 11.36
CA GLN A 381 -5.48 -7.07 12.25
C GLN A 381 -6.82 -6.32 12.14
N ILE A 382 -6.94 -5.25 11.34
CA ILE A 382 -8.22 -4.59 11.11
C ILE A 382 -9.09 -5.46 10.19
N TYR A 383 -8.63 -5.71 8.96
CA TYR A 383 -9.42 -6.43 7.95
C TYR A 383 -8.72 -7.66 7.34
N ASN A 384 -7.40 -7.81 7.47
CA ASN A 384 -6.64 -8.68 6.55
C ASN A 384 -6.26 -10.05 7.14
N GLU A 385 -5.96 -10.10 8.44
CA GLU A 385 -5.57 -11.31 9.15
C GLU A 385 -6.67 -11.71 10.15
N PRO A 386 -6.97 -13.02 10.28
CA PRO A 386 -7.88 -13.49 11.29
C PRO A 386 -7.26 -13.32 12.66
N ARG A 387 -8.10 -13.37 13.69
CA ARG A 387 -7.61 -13.37 15.07
C ARG A 387 -6.75 -14.61 15.30
N LYS A 388 -5.50 -14.41 15.71
CA LYS A 388 -4.50 -15.50 15.80
C LYS A 388 -4.88 -16.63 16.76
N LYS A 389 -5.57 -16.31 17.86
CA LYS A 389 -5.83 -17.27 18.93
C LYS A 389 -6.93 -18.29 18.58
N ASP A 390 -7.94 -17.88 17.82
CA ASP A 390 -9.05 -18.75 17.42
C ASP A 390 -9.11 -19.02 15.91
N GLY A 391 -8.34 -18.30 15.10
CA GLY A 391 -8.32 -18.44 13.64
C GLY A 391 -9.56 -17.87 12.95
N ILE A 392 -10.44 -17.16 13.68
CA ILE A 392 -11.71 -16.68 13.14
C ILE A 392 -11.53 -15.30 12.50
N GLN A 393 -12.03 -15.15 11.26
CA GLN A 393 -12.12 -13.88 10.54
C GLN A 393 -13.50 -13.26 10.78
N ARG A 394 -13.62 -12.26 11.67
CA ARG A 394 -14.88 -11.52 11.93
C ARG A 394 -15.02 -10.29 11.06
N ARG A 395 -13.90 -9.78 10.55
CA ARG A 395 -13.84 -8.62 9.64
C ARG A 395 -13.05 -8.98 8.41
N PHE A 396 -13.71 -8.86 7.26
CA PHE A 396 -13.13 -9.27 5.99
C PHE A 396 -12.41 -8.10 5.31
N PRO A 397 -11.43 -8.39 4.43
CA PRO A 397 -10.76 -7.37 3.62
C PRO A 397 -11.75 -6.44 2.93
N LEU A 398 -11.42 -5.14 2.84
CA LEU A 398 -12.35 -4.14 2.30
C LEU A 398 -12.70 -4.41 0.83
N PHE A 399 -11.79 -5.03 0.09
CA PHE A 399 -12.04 -5.45 -1.29
C PHE A 399 -13.20 -6.47 -1.42
N ASN A 400 -13.57 -7.21 -0.34
CA ASN A 400 -14.74 -8.09 -0.34
C ASN A 400 -16.06 -7.32 -0.45
N ARG A 401 -16.07 -6.01 -0.16
CA ARG A 401 -17.25 -5.16 -0.36
C ARG A 401 -17.48 -4.83 -1.82
N ILE A 402 -16.48 -5.02 -2.67
CA ILE A 402 -16.51 -4.61 -4.08
C ILE A 402 -16.92 -5.80 -4.94
N LYS A 403 -18.15 -5.77 -5.42
CA LYS A 403 -18.67 -6.75 -6.37
C LYS A 403 -17.91 -6.67 -7.69
N CYS A 404 -17.75 -7.81 -8.36
CA CYS A 404 -17.05 -7.97 -9.65
C CYS A 404 -15.55 -7.64 -9.64
N LEU A 405 -14.94 -7.35 -8.48
CA LEU A 405 -13.51 -7.03 -8.41
C LEU A 405 -12.60 -8.17 -8.92
N LYS A 406 -12.97 -9.43 -8.62
CA LYS A 406 -12.25 -10.61 -9.15
C LYS A 406 -12.22 -10.65 -10.67
N LEU A 407 -13.26 -10.13 -11.34
CA LEU A 407 -13.36 -10.10 -12.80
C LEU A 407 -12.40 -9.06 -13.39
N VAL A 408 -12.05 -8.00 -12.65
CA VAL A 408 -11.00 -7.05 -13.07
C VAL A 408 -9.62 -7.71 -13.06
N ASP A 409 -9.33 -8.53 -12.03
CA ASP A 409 -8.07 -9.30 -12.01
C ASP A 409 -7.99 -10.31 -13.19
N GLU A 410 -9.13 -10.84 -13.66
CA GLU A 410 -9.20 -11.71 -14.85
C GLU A 410 -8.92 -10.97 -16.17
N LEU A 411 -9.20 -9.66 -16.24
CA LEU A 411 -8.82 -8.81 -17.38
C LEU A 411 -7.30 -8.57 -17.46
N LYS A 412 -6.53 -9.02 -16.47
CA LYS A 412 -5.06 -8.91 -16.39
C LYS A 412 -4.54 -7.47 -16.50
N ILE A 413 -5.37 -6.50 -16.12
CA ILE A 413 -4.97 -5.10 -16.04
C ILE A 413 -4.12 -4.95 -14.78
N PRO A 414 -2.86 -4.47 -14.85
CA PRO A 414 -2.07 -4.23 -13.65
C PRO A 414 -2.79 -3.23 -12.73
N ARG A 415 -2.79 -3.47 -11.40
CA ARG A 415 -3.58 -2.66 -10.45
C ARG A 415 -3.24 -1.18 -10.39
N GLY A 416 -2.01 -0.81 -10.78
CA GLY A 416 -1.61 0.60 -10.92
C GLY A 416 -2.07 1.27 -12.23
N GLU A 417 -2.72 0.52 -13.12
CA GLU A 417 -3.14 0.99 -14.45
C GLU A 417 -4.64 1.17 -14.59
N PHE A 418 -5.36 1.06 -13.48
CA PHE A 418 -6.76 1.39 -13.43
C PHE A 418 -7.10 2.05 -12.12
N THR A 419 -8.26 2.69 -12.08
CA THR A 419 -8.87 3.17 -10.85
C THR A 419 -10.35 2.82 -10.83
N ILE A 420 -10.82 2.33 -9.68
CA ILE A 420 -12.23 2.02 -9.44
C ILE A 420 -12.96 3.33 -9.16
N CYS A 421 -14.09 3.56 -9.83
CA CYS A 421 -14.84 4.80 -9.70
C CYS A 421 -16.34 4.55 -9.48
N GLN A 422 -17.11 5.64 -9.41
CA GLN A 422 -18.56 5.63 -9.25
C GLN A 422 -19.03 4.81 -8.03
N SER A 423 -19.95 3.86 -8.21
CA SER A 423 -20.60 3.08 -7.16
C SER A 423 -19.60 2.28 -6.29
N GLY A 424 -18.41 1.97 -6.83
CA GLY A 424 -17.33 1.32 -6.10
C GLY A 424 -16.90 2.10 -4.85
N ILE A 425 -17.01 3.44 -4.85
CA ILE A 425 -16.66 4.23 -3.65
C ILE A 425 -17.69 4.06 -2.53
N LEU A 426 -18.97 3.97 -2.87
CA LEU A 426 -20.04 3.73 -1.89
C LEU A 426 -19.96 2.32 -1.30
N ALA A 427 -19.59 1.35 -2.14
CA ALA A 427 -19.30 -0.01 -1.70
C ALA A 427 -18.11 -0.06 -0.74
N LEU A 428 -17.03 0.65 -1.05
CA LEU A 428 -15.89 0.77 -0.14
C LEU A 428 -16.28 1.41 1.21
N MET A 429 -17.09 2.47 1.17
CA MET A 429 -17.65 3.14 2.36
C MET A 429 -18.58 2.23 3.17
N GLY A 430 -19.11 1.17 2.59
CA GLY A 430 -20.10 0.29 3.23
C GLY A 430 -21.53 0.86 3.19
N ILE A 431 -21.79 1.84 2.32
CA ILE A 431 -23.10 2.50 2.17
C ILE A 431 -24.06 1.64 1.35
N ARG A 432 -23.56 1.01 0.28
CA ARG A 432 -24.35 0.07 -0.53
C ARG A 432 -23.46 -0.89 -1.29
N GLU A 433 -24.00 -2.02 -1.73
CA GLU A 433 -23.33 -2.87 -2.71
C GLU A 433 -23.34 -2.20 -4.11
N ASN A 434 -22.27 -2.36 -4.87
CA ASN A 434 -22.21 -1.95 -6.27
C ASN A 434 -22.87 -3.00 -7.18
N ASP A 435 -23.57 -2.54 -8.22
CA ASP A 435 -24.30 -3.43 -9.13
C ASP A 435 -23.33 -4.06 -10.16
N ASP A 436 -22.52 -3.17 -10.76
CA ASP A 436 -21.41 -3.34 -11.68
C ASP A 436 -20.15 -2.68 -11.11
N LEU A 437 -19.00 -2.94 -11.73
CA LEU A 437 -17.72 -2.35 -11.36
C LEU A 437 -17.20 -1.43 -12.45
N ASP A 438 -17.39 -0.14 -12.22
CA ASP A 438 -16.91 0.95 -13.05
C ASP A 438 -15.41 1.21 -12.85
N ILE A 439 -14.62 1.13 -13.93
CA ILE A 439 -13.19 1.44 -13.92
C ILE A 439 -12.78 2.41 -15.04
N ILE A 440 -11.74 3.19 -14.76
CA ILE A 440 -10.96 3.96 -15.74
C ILE A 440 -9.61 3.27 -15.86
N ILE A 441 -9.09 3.12 -17.08
CA ILE A 441 -7.82 2.44 -17.33
C ILE A 441 -6.86 3.38 -18.06
N SER A 442 -5.57 3.19 -17.83
CA SER A 442 -4.53 4.02 -18.43
C SER A 442 -4.51 3.91 -19.95
N SER A 443 -3.97 4.93 -20.61
CA SER A 443 -3.75 4.93 -22.05
C SER A 443 -2.86 3.75 -22.49
N GLU A 444 -1.89 3.38 -21.65
CA GLU A 444 -1.01 2.25 -21.91
C GLU A 444 -1.73 0.90 -21.78
N ALA A 445 -2.57 0.72 -20.74
CA ALA A 445 -3.38 -0.49 -20.61
C ALA A 445 -4.34 -0.68 -21.80
N ARG A 446 -4.93 0.42 -22.33
CA ARG A 446 -5.76 0.36 -23.54
C ARG A 446 -4.99 -0.14 -24.74
N LYS A 447 -3.83 0.45 -25.02
CA LYS A 447 -2.98 0.07 -26.15
C LYS A 447 -2.57 -1.39 -26.09
N GLN A 448 -2.12 -1.84 -24.91
CA GLN A 448 -1.51 -3.15 -24.73
C GLN A 448 -2.54 -4.28 -24.62
N LEU A 449 -3.66 -4.05 -23.94
CA LEU A 449 -4.61 -5.11 -23.58
C LEU A 449 -5.89 -5.06 -24.41
N PHE A 450 -6.22 -3.92 -25.01
CA PHE A 450 -7.52 -3.68 -25.65
C PHE A 450 -7.40 -3.09 -27.06
N ASN A 451 -6.29 -3.30 -27.76
CA ASN A 451 -6.05 -2.81 -29.13
C ASN A 451 -6.31 -1.29 -29.28
N ASP A 452 -5.95 -0.52 -28.26
CA ASP A 452 -6.18 0.93 -28.21
C ASP A 452 -7.65 1.32 -28.38
N ASN A 453 -8.58 0.48 -27.88
CA ASN A 453 -10.01 0.79 -27.94
C ASN A 453 -10.34 2.02 -27.07
N GLN A 454 -10.74 3.10 -27.75
CA GLN A 454 -11.10 4.37 -27.14
C GLN A 454 -12.56 4.39 -26.63
N GLN A 455 -13.38 3.42 -27.02
CA GLN A 455 -14.80 3.37 -26.69
C GLN A 455 -15.05 2.70 -25.34
N PHE A 456 -16.26 2.88 -24.83
CA PHE A 456 -16.74 2.18 -23.64
C PHE A 456 -16.77 0.67 -23.86
N MET A 457 -16.31 -0.11 -22.89
CA MET A 457 -16.28 -1.58 -22.96
C MET A 457 -16.97 -2.21 -21.76
N ARG A 458 -17.75 -3.27 -22.01
CA ARG A 458 -18.44 -4.03 -20.97
C ARG A 458 -17.98 -5.48 -20.97
N PHE A 459 -17.53 -5.96 -19.82
CA PHE A 459 -17.09 -7.33 -19.60
C PHE A 459 -17.81 -7.87 -18.37
N ASN A 460 -18.82 -8.73 -18.54
CA ASN A 460 -19.60 -9.39 -17.48
C ASN A 460 -19.55 -8.71 -16.08
N GLY A 461 -20.22 -7.57 -15.90
CA GLY A 461 -20.25 -6.86 -14.60
C GLY A 461 -19.07 -5.91 -14.31
N VAL A 462 -18.11 -5.77 -15.22
CA VAL A 462 -17.07 -4.73 -15.23
C VAL A 462 -17.31 -3.80 -16.41
N GLU A 463 -17.28 -2.51 -16.15
CA GLU A 463 -17.47 -1.44 -17.12
C GLU A 463 -16.20 -0.60 -17.22
N ILE A 464 -15.58 -0.56 -18.40
CA ILE A 464 -14.42 0.28 -18.68
C ILE A 464 -14.90 1.50 -19.44
N PHE A 465 -14.73 2.69 -18.85
CA PHE A 465 -15.13 3.93 -19.51
C PHE A 465 -14.38 4.17 -20.82
N GLU A 466 -14.99 4.92 -21.74
CA GLU A 466 -14.28 5.51 -22.87
C GLU A 466 -13.19 6.47 -22.38
N THR A 467 -12.20 6.72 -23.23
CA THR A 467 -11.07 7.60 -22.91
C THR A 467 -11.50 9.02 -22.57
N ASN A 468 -10.93 9.58 -21.50
CA ASN A 468 -11.10 10.98 -21.10
C ASN A 468 -12.58 11.39 -20.99
N LYS A 469 -13.41 10.48 -20.46
CA LYS A 469 -14.84 10.74 -20.30
C LYS A 469 -15.03 12.03 -19.50
N SER A 470 -15.64 13.04 -20.13
CA SER A 470 -15.81 14.41 -19.61
C SER A 470 -16.38 14.47 -18.19
N LYS A 471 -17.17 13.46 -17.84
CA LYS A 471 -17.77 13.27 -16.52
C LYS A 471 -16.72 13.17 -15.38
N PHE A 472 -15.46 12.85 -15.68
CA PHE A 472 -14.37 12.76 -14.72
C PHE A 472 -13.35 13.89 -14.84
N MET A 473 -13.47 14.78 -15.82
CA MET A 473 -12.53 15.89 -16.04
C MET A 473 -12.90 17.08 -15.13
N TYR A 474 -12.82 16.85 -13.82
CA TYR A 474 -13.05 17.84 -12.76
C TYR A 474 -11.75 18.04 -11.96
N PHE A 475 -11.69 19.12 -11.19
CA PHE A 475 -10.55 19.43 -10.31
C PHE A 475 -9.21 19.48 -11.07
N ASP A 476 -9.25 20.01 -12.30
CA ASP A 476 -8.11 20.13 -13.22
C ASP A 476 -7.47 18.80 -13.66
N ALA A 477 -8.17 17.66 -13.52
CA ALA A 477 -7.71 16.40 -14.07
C ALA A 477 -7.57 16.46 -15.61
N GLN A 478 -6.40 16.07 -16.12
CA GLN A 478 -6.00 16.22 -17.53
C GLN A 478 -6.26 14.97 -18.40
N GLY A 479 -6.77 13.89 -17.82
CA GLY A 479 -7.10 12.67 -18.55
C GLY A 479 -7.09 11.41 -17.68
N ASP A 480 -7.31 10.26 -18.31
CA ASP A 480 -7.38 8.95 -17.63
C ASP A 480 -6.11 8.62 -16.82
N ASP A 481 -4.92 8.86 -17.39
CA ASP A 481 -3.64 8.60 -16.73
C ASP A 481 -3.44 9.48 -15.49
N ASP A 482 -3.82 10.75 -15.60
CA ASP A 482 -3.74 11.72 -14.49
C ASP A 482 -4.70 11.35 -13.36
N LEU A 483 -5.92 10.90 -13.69
CA LEU A 483 -6.88 10.40 -12.71
C LEU A 483 -6.35 9.20 -11.90
N ILE A 484 -5.63 8.30 -12.57
CA ILE A 484 -5.04 7.11 -11.94
C ILE A 484 -3.82 7.49 -11.09
N ASP A 485 -2.93 8.34 -11.60
CA ASP A 485 -1.67 8.65 -10.94
C ASP A 485 -1.80 9.68 -9.81
N ASN A 486 -2.70 10.67 -9.96
CA ASN A 486 -2.75 11.84 -9.07
C ASN A 486 -4.08 12.02 -8.32
N TYR A 487 -5.17 11.43 -8.79
CA TYR A 487 -6.51 11.58 -8.18
C TYR A 487 -7.08 10.26 -7.63
N SER A 488 -6.23 9.27 -7.43
CA SER A 488 -6.59 7.99 -6.86
C SER A 488 -5.84 7.73 -5.57
N PHE A 489 -6.47 6.98 -4.67
CA PHE A 489 -5.86 6.50 -3.43
C PHE A 489 -5.93 4.98 -3.38
N GLN A 490 -4.94 4.38 -2.70
CA GLN A 490 -4.78 2.94 -2.70
C GLN A 490 -5.40 2.29 -1.46
N VAL A 491 -6.22 1.27 -1.68
CA VAL A 491 -6.77 0.39 -0.64
C VAL A 491 -6.50 -1.06 -1.02
N ASP A 492 -5.79 -1.77 -0.14
CA ASP A 492 -5.44 -3.19 -0.33
C ASP A 492 -4.83 -3.51 -1.72
N GLY A 493 -4.05 -2.56 -2.26
CA GLY A 493 -3.36 -2.69 -3.55
C GLY A 493 -4.20 -2.36 -4.78
N TYR A 494 -5.43 -1.85 -4.62
CA TYR A 494 -6.29 -1.34 -5.69
C TYR A 494 -6.40 0.17 -5.59
N ASN A 495 -6.39 0.85 -6.74
CA ASN A 495 -6.65 2.28 -6.82
C ASN A 495 -8.16 2.54 -6.83
N PHE A 496 -8.59 3.51 -6.04
CA PHE A 496 -9.93 4.06 -6.03
C PHE A 496 -9.85 5.55 -6.35
N LEU A 497 -10.70 6.02 -7.25
CA LEU A 497 -10.81 7.44 -7.54
C LEU A 497 -11.33 8.15 -6.30
N GLU A 498 -10.79 9.33 -6.00
CA GLU A 498 -11.18 10.11 -4.83
C GLU A 498 -12.72 10.32 -4.75
N PRO A 499 -13.34 10.20 -3.56
CA PRO A 499 -14.78 10.34 -3.39
C PRO A 499 -15.37 11.64 -3.95
N ARG A 500 -14.61 12.75 -3.91
CA ARG A 500 -15.04 14.04 -4.47
C ARG A 500 -15.49 13.97 -5.93
N PHE A 501 -14.89 13.10 -6.75
CA PHE A 501 -15.29 12.93 -8.15
C PHE A 501 -16.67 12.31 -8.30
N TYR A 502 -17.10 11.51 -7.32
CA TYR A 502 -18.44 10.94 -7.33
C TYR A 502 -19.45 11.90 -6.71
N PHE A 503 -19.11 12.54 -5.59
CA PHE A 503 -20.03 13.41 -4.86
C PHE A 503 -20.37 14.70 -5.62
N SER A 504 -19.41 15.29 -6.32
CA SER A 504 -19.63 16.53 -7.11
C SER A 504 -20.68 16.40 -8.21
N ARG A 505 -20.98 15.17 -8.62
CA ARG A 505 -21.82 14.83 -9.78
C ARG A 505 -23.03 13.98 -9.44
N LYS A 506 -23.12 13.47 -8.21
CA LYS A 506 -24.18 12.54 -7.82
C LYS A 506 -25.52 13.29 -7.81
N ASN A 507 -26.46 12.80 -8.60
CA ASN A 507 -27.83 13.29 -8.66
C ASN A 507 -28.55 13.11 -7.30
N LYS A 508 -29.63 13.86 -7.11
CA LYS A 508 -30.50 13.86 -5.92
C LYS A 508 -31.96 13.68 -6.34
N LYS A 509 -32.22 12.85 -7.36
CA LYS A 509 -33.52 12.84 -8.06
C LYS A 509 -34.31 11.55 -7.83
N THR A 510 -33.63 10.42 -7.70
CA THR A 510 -34.27 9.12 -7.52
C THR A 510 -34.28 8.69 -6.06
N GLU A 511 -35.17 7.76 -5.69
CA GLU A 511 -35.19 7.18 -4.33
C GLU A 511 -33.83 6.54 -3.97
N LYS A 512 -33.19 5.88 -4.95
CA LYS A 512 -31.83 5.34 -4.80
C LYS A 512 -30.81 6.45 -4.47
N ASP A 513 -30.90 7.58 -5.16
CA ASP A 513 -30.01 8.72 -4.89
C ASP A 513 -30.19 9.25 -3.47
N PHE A 514 -31.45 9.38 -3.01
CA PHE A 514 -31.74 9.85 -1.66
C PHE A 514 -31.19 8.89 -0.59
N LYS A 515 -31.35 7.58 -0.78
CA LYS A 515 -30.76 6.56 0.12
C LYS A 515 -29.24 6.66 0.17
N ASP A 516 -28.60 6.78 -0.99
CA ASP A 516 -27.15 6.92 -1.05
C ASP A 516 -26.68 8.21 -0.36
N TRP A 517 -27.34 9.35 -0.58
CA TRP A 517 -26.99 10.61 0.08
C TRP A 517 -27.25 10.60 1.59
N ASN A 518 -28.27 9.88 2.06
CA ASN A 518 -28.47 9.66 3.49
C ASN A 518 -27.31 8.86 4.08
N GLY A 519 -26.89 7.77 3.43
CA GLY A 519 -25.74 6.99 3.88
C GLY A 519 -24.42 7.76 3.83
N ILE A 520 -24.23 8.63 2.84
CA ILE A 520 -23.07 9.53 2.77
C ILE A 520 -23.09 10.50 3.96
N ARG A 521 -24.22 11.15 4.25
CA ARG A 521 -24.34 12.07 5.38
C ARG A 521 -24.07 11.36 6.71
N GLU A 522 -24.70 10.22 6.93
CA GLU A 522 -24.49 9.42 8.14
C GLU A 522 -23.03 9.00 8.30
N PHE A 523 -22.34 8.64 7.20
CA PHE A 523 -20.92 8.31 7.21
C PHE A 523 -20.04 9.47 7.71
N PHE A 524 -20.36 10.72 7.33
CA PHE A 524 -19.64 11.90 7.80
C PHE A 524 -20.06 12.34 9.20
N GLU A 525 -21.35 12.27 9.54
CA GLU A 525 -21.90 12.59 10.87
C GLU A 525 -21.31 11.67 11.95
N ARG A 526 -21.18 10.38 11.65
CA ARG A 526 -20.51 9.37 12.51
C ARG A 526 -18.98 9.47 12.51
N GLU A 527 -18.42 10.44 11.77
CA GLU A 527 -16.99 10.63 11.57
C GLU A 527 -16.24 9.38 11.09
N ASN A 528 -16.92 8.47 10.37
CA ASN A 528 -16.33 7.21 9.90
C ASN A 528 -15.16 7.43 8.94
N HIS A 529 -15.11 8.58 8.27
CA HIS A 529 -13.97 9.02 7.45
C HIS A 529 -12.66 9.18 8.21
N LYS A 530 -12.68 9.34 9.55
CA LYS A 530 -11.47 9.38 10.38
C LYS A 530 -10.82 7.99 10.57
N GLY A 531 -11.52 6.92 10.19
CA GLY A 531 -10.99 5.55 10.20
C GLY A 531 -10.36 5.11 8.88
N TYR A 532 -9.60 4.03 8.91
CA TYR A 532 -9.04 3.39 7.71
C TYR A 532 -10.15 2.90 6.77
N PRO A 533 -10.04 3.13 5.44
CA PRO A 533 -8.90 3.72 4.73
C PRO A 533 -8.99 5.22 4.47
N PHE A 534 -10.11 5.84 4.84
CA PHE A 534 -10.45 7.23 4.47
C PHE A 534 -9.68 8.28 5.26
N ASN A 535 -9.10 7.91 6.40
CA ASN A 535 -8.21 8.75 7.21
C ASN A 535 -6.98 9.28 6.45
N LYS A 536 -6.71 8.73 5.26
CA LYS A 536 -5.60 9.11 4.38
C LYS A 536 -5.92 10.25 3.43
N LEU A 537 -7.20 10.58 3.32
CA LEU A 537 -7.69 11.61 2.41
C LEU A 537 -7.91 12.90 3.18
N SER A 538 -7.57 14.02 2.55
CA SER A 538 -7.98 15.34 3.04
C SER A 538 -9.50 15.55 2.90
N ASP A 539 -10.03 16.53 3.62
CA ASP A 539 -11.45 16.91 3.53
C ASP A 539 -11.89 17.26 2.11
N GLU A 540 -10.99 17.87 1.32
CA GLU A 540 -11.21 18.16 -0.09
C GLU A 540 -11.30 16.87 -0.93
N GLN A 541 -10.35 15.94 -0.77
CA GLN A 541 -10.34 14.67 -1.50
C GLN A 541 -11.55 13.78 -1.14
N LEU A 542 -11.96 13.81 0.12
CA LEU A 542 -13.20 13.19 0.60
C LEU A 542 -14.45 13.84 -0.01
N GLY A 543 -14.35 15.06 -0.51
CA GLY A 543 -15.47 15.80 -1.07
C GLY A 543 -16.46 16.26 0.00
N LYS A 544 -16.01 16.55 1.23
CA LYS A 544 -16.88 16.99 2.34
C LYS A 544 -17.73 18.21 1.98
N GLN A 545 -17.20 19.11 1.16
CA GLN A 545 -17.93 20.29 0.68
C GLN A 545 -19.19 20.00 -0.14
N PHE A 546 -19.37 18.75 -0.61
CA PHE A 546 -20.53 18.34 -1.40
C PHE A 546 -21.62 17.65 -0.56
N VAL A 547 -21.32 17.33 0.69
CA VAL A 547 -22.17 16.63 1.65
C VAL A 547 -22.81 17.66 2.57
#